data_AF-A0A1A2Z103-F1
#
_entry.id   AF-A0A1A2Z103-F1
#
_cell.length_a   1.000
_cell.length_b   1.000
_cell.length_c   1.000
_cell.angle_alpha   90.00
_cell.angle_beta   90.00
_cell.angle_gamma   90.00
#
_symmetry.space_group_name_H-M   'P 1'
#
loop_
_entity.id
_entity.type
_entity.pdbx_description
1 polymer ?
#
loop_
_entity_poly.entity_id
_entity_poly.type
_entity_poly.pdbx_seq_one_letter_code
_entity_poly.pdbx_strand_id
1 'polypeptide(L)'
;MRYAAGLAFAHLLSVAEVLVIVVALSGHVTGGAAAHFSDRYVITSVTVVSLATLAVLIGGVVVITPSLRWFVPGREPDTNQRRAAMKLMRNQSIVLAATWTASGATFVALDLDGGLTVAVSTGLAVLFGGAAATGTAVLLSQRTVRPIIAAATKGFEGFVTAPGVMTRLVTMWLLCSALPCVAIAVLVFLRANGWIIPKSASVEIPVLVLSIVAVMLGLRGMILVSRSISDPVREVIDAMAEIEHGRIGVFVDVYERSEIGRLQRGFNRMVAGLSERDRLRDLFGRHVGADVARRAVKEGASLSGDVGEAAILFVDLVGSTQLAASRPPEEVAEVLNDFFRIVVGAVDERHGLINKFQGDAALAVFGAPLRTSGAASAALATARVLGTRLRRLPVVDFGIGVSAGSVFAGNIGAENRYEYTVIGDAVNEAARLADLAKTFPGRVLCSAAAVDRADDAEEQHWDSGDSAVLRGRSEATHIWTPAVSEQP
;
A
#
# COMPACT_ATOMS: atom_id res chain seq x y z
N MET A 1 -24.93 14.93 6.28
CA MET A 1 -25.56 15.88 5.34
C MET A 1 -25.44 15.46 3.88
N ARG A 2 -24.24 15.39 3.27
CA ARG A 2 -24.08 15.03 1.83
C ARG A 2 -24.80 13.73 1.41
N TYR A 3 -24.74 12.69 2.25
CA TYR A 3 -25.44 11.42 2.00
C TYR A 3 -26.96 11.55 1.89
N ALA A 4 -27.61 12.13 2.91
CA ALA A 4 -29.06 12.31 2.93
C ALA A 4 -29.53 13.28 1.82
N ALA A 5 -28.74 14.33 1.54
CA ALA A 5 -29.00 15.25 0.43
C ALA A 5 -28.94 14.53 -0.93
N GLY A 6 -27.97 13.62 -1.13
CA GLY A 6 -27.88 12.81 -2.35
C GLY A 6 -29.07 11.88 -2.54
N LEU A 7 -29.59 11.29 -1.45
CA LEU A 7 -30.81 10.47 -1.47
C LEU A 7 -32.05 11.31 -1.85
N ALA A 8 -32.23 12.46 -1.20
CA ALA A 8 -33.32 13.37 -1.49
C ALA A 8 -33.25 13.91 -2.92
N PHE A 9 -32.05 14.22 -3.42
CA PHE A 9 -31.84 14.64 -4.80
C PHE A 9 -32.24 13.54 -5.80
N ALA A 10 -31.82 12.29 -5.58
CA ALA A 10 -32.21 11.17 -6.43
C ALA A 10 -33.74 10.96 -6.43
N HIS A 11 -34.38 11.11 -5.26
CA HIS A 11 -35.84 11.02 -5.13
C HIS A 11 -36.54 12.14 -5.92
N LEU A 12 -36.19 13.40 -5.68
CA LEU A 12 -36.80 14.56 -6.34
C LEU A 12 -36.61 14.53 -7.86
N LEU A 13 -35.45 14.08 -8.32
CA LEU A 13 -35.17 13.93 -9.75
C LEU A 13 -36.12 12.92 -10.40
N SER A 14 -36.34 11.77 -9.76
CA SER A 14 -37.30 10.78 -10.26
C SER A 14 -38.76 11.18 -10.06
N VAL A 15 -39.10 11.99 -9.05
CA VAL A 15 -40.42 12.63 -8.94
C VAL A 15 -40.66 13.55 -10.14
N ALA A 16 -39.68 14.36 -10.53
CA ALA A 16 -39.80 15.23 -11.71
C ALA A 16 -39.96 14.42 -13.01
N GLU A 17 -39.21 13.32 -13.17
CA GLU A 17 -39.37 12.39 -14.31
C GLU A 17 -40.79 11.81 -14.37
N VAL A 18 -41.33 11.33 -13.25
CA VAL A 18 -42.70 10.80 -13.18
C VAL A 18 -43.74 11.87 -13.45
N LEU A 19 -43.58 13.07 -12.89
CA LEU A 19 -44.51 14.18 -13.12
C LEU A 19 -44.61 14.53 -14.61
N VAL A 20 -43.46 14.61 -15.29
CA VAL A 20 -43.41 14.87 -16.74
C VAL A 20 -44.12 13.77 -17.53
N ILE A 21 -43.95 12.50 -17.14
CA ILE A 21 -44.64 11.36 -17.76
C ILE A 21 -46.16 11.42 -17.52
N VAL A 22 -46.59 11.64 -16.28
CA VAL A 22 -48.03 11.69 -15.91
C VAL A 22 -48.73 12.88 -16.56
N VAL A 23 -48.09 14.06 -16.62
CA VAL A 23 -48.64 15.24 -17.32
C VAL A 23 -48.80 14.95 -18.82
N ALA A 24 -47.82 14.30 -19.46
CA ALA A 24 -47.93 13.94 -20.87
C ALA A 24 -49.10 12.96 -21.15
N LEU A 25 -49.31 11.99 -20.24
CA LEU A 25 -50.39 10.99 -20.33
C LEU A 25 -51.77 11.59 -20.08
N SER A 26 -51.92 12.43 -19.05
CA SER A 26 -53.20 12.97 -18.58
C SER A 26 -53.90 13.89 -19.59
N GLY A 27 -53.14 14.59 -20.46
CA GLY A 27 -53.69 15.44 -21.52
C GLY A 27 -54.48 14.70 -22.63
N HIS A 28 -54.35 13.38 -22.71
CA HIS A 28 -54.90 12.57 -23.82
C HIS A 28 -55.89 11.49 -23.37
N VAL A 29 -56.13 11.36 -22.07
CA VAL A 29 -57.13 10.45 -21.49
C VAL A 29 -58.42 11.25 -21.25
N THR A 30 -59.54 10.80 -21.82
CA THR A 30 -60.86 11.43 -21.65
C THR A 30 -61.22 11.53 -20.17
N GLY A 31 -61.41 12.75 -19.65
CA GLY A 31 -61.68 13.04 -18.23
C GLY A 31 -60.44 13.18 -17.33
N GLY A 32 -59.25 12.78 -17.80
CA GLY A 32 -58.01 12.76 -17.01
C GLY A 32 -57.38 14.13 -16.74
N ALA A 33 -57.43 15.06 -17.71
CA ALA A 33 -56.86 16.39 -17.55
C ALA A 33 -57.58 17.21 -16.45
N ALA A 34 -58.91 17.24 -16.44
CA ALA A 34 -59.67 17.98 -15.42
C ALA A 34 -59.50 17.41 -14.00
N ALA A 35 -59.27 16.09 -13.86
CA ALA A 35 -59.04 15.45 -12.57
C ALA A 35 -57.65 15.77 -11.98
N HIS A 36 -56.58 15.68 -12.78
CA HIS A 36 -55.19 15.92 -12.34
C HIS A 36 -54.87 17.41 -12.09
N PHE A 37 -55.61 18.33 -12.72
CA PHE A 37 -55.44 19.77 -12.51
C PHE A 37 -56.45 20.37 -11.52
N SER A 38 -57.22 19.54 -10.81
CA SER A 38 -58.08 20.02 -9.71
C SER A 38 -57.22 20.52 -8.54
N ASP A 39 -57.67 21.58 -7.85
CA ASP A 39 -56.97 22.14 -6.69
C ASP A 39 -56.66 21.05 -5.64
N ARG A 40 -57.61 20.11 -5.44
CA ARG A 40 -57.45 18.97 -4.54
C ARG A 40 -56.28 18.07 -4.96
N TYR A 41 -56.13 17.77 -6.25
CA TYR A 41 -55.05 16.92 -6.76
C TYR A 41 -53.69 17.60 -6.64
N VAL A 42 -53.60 18.89 -6.97
CA VAL A 42 -52.37 19.68 -6.86
C VAL A 42 -51.93 19.80 -5.39
N ILE A 43 -52.83 20.15 -4.49
CA ILE A 43 -52.54 20.23 -3.04
C ILE A 43 -52.07 18.89 -2.51
N THR A 44 -52.75 17.79 -2.89
CA THR A 44 -52.36 16.45 -2.45
C THR A 44 -50.99 16.05 -3.01
N SER A 45 -50.71 16.36 -4.28
CA SER A 45 -49.43 16.08 -4.92
C SER A 45 -48.28 16.79 -4.21
N VAL A 46 -48.42 18.10 -3.96
CA VAL A 46 -47.41 18.90 -3.24
C VAL A 46 -47.20 18.35 -1.83
N THR A 47 -48.28 17.98 -1.14
CA THR A 47 -48.23 17.42 0.22
C THR A 47 -47.51 16.07 0.24
N VAL A 48 -47.89 15.14 -0.63
CA VAL A 48 -47.29 13.80 -0.71
C VAL A 48 -45.81 13.89 -1.08
N VAL A 49 -45.45 14.70 -2.08
CA VAL A 49 -44.04 14.88 -2.48
C VAL A 49 -43.21 15.52 -1.37
N SER A 50 -43.76 16.51 -0.66
CA SER A 50 -43.06 17.16 0.45
C SER A 50 -42.84 16.20 1.63
N LEU A 51 -43.87 15.44 2.01
CA LEU A 51 -43.78 14.43 3.08
C LEU A 51 -42.83 13.28 2.69
N ALA A 52 -42.89 12.81 1.45
CA ALA A 52 -42.00 11.78 0.92
C ALA A 52 -40.54 12.25 0.92
N THR A 53 -40.28 13.48 0.47
CA THR A 53 -38.93 14.07 0.49
C THR A 53 -38.40 14.19 1.92
N LEU A 54 -39.24 14.65 2.86
CA LEU A 54 -38.89 14.72 4.27
C LEU A 54 -38.60 13.32 4.86
N ALA A 55 -39.42 12.32 4.53
CA ALA A 55 -39.23 10.94 4.96
C ALA A 55 -37.91 10.35 4.41
N VAL A 56 -37.56 10.62 3.15
CA VAL A 56 -36.27 10.20 2.57
C VAL A 56 -35.10 10.91 3.26
N LEU A 57 -35.22 12.20 3.57
CA LEU A 57 -34.19 12.95 4.27
C LEU A 57 -33.96 12.41 5.69
N ILE A 58 -35.03 12.24 6.46
CA ILE A 58 -34.99 11.68 7.82
C ILE A 58 -34.49 10.25 7.79
N GLY A 59 -35.03 9.40 6.90
CA GLY A 59 -34.61 8.02 6.73
C GLY A 59 -33.13 7.91 6.36
N GLY A 60 -32.64 8.77 5.45
CA GLY A 60 -31.23 8.86 5.10
C GLY A 60 -30.35 9.22 6.30
N VAL A 61 -30.77 10.17 7.14
CA VAL A 61 -30.07 10.51 8.39
C VAL A 61 -30.09 9.35 9.38
N VAL A 62 -31.24 8.71 9.60
CA VAL A 62 -31.39 7.56 10.52
C VAL A 62 -30.52 6.39 10.08
N VAL A 63 -30.45 6.12 8.78
CA VAL A 63 -29.67 5.00 8.22
C VAL A 63 -28.16 5.20 8.39
N ILE A 64 -27.65 6.43 8.21
CA ILE A 64 -26.20 6.69 8.27
C ILE A 64 -25.68 7.03 9.68
N THR A 65 -26.53 7.59 10.55
CA THR A 65 -26.14 8.04 11.90
C THR A 65 -25.40 6.99 12.72
N PRO A 66 -25.85 5.71 12.80
CA PRO A 66 -25.14 4.68 13.56
C PRO A 66 -23.70 4.47 13.08
N SER A 67 -23.45 4.57 11.78
CA SER A 67 -22.12 4.45 11.21
C SER A 67 -21.25 5.67 11.48
N LEU A 68 -21.81 6.88 11.46
CA LEU A 68 -21.07 8.11 11.75
C LEU A 68 -20.61 8.21 13.20
N ARG A 69 -21.33 7.61 14.15
CA ARG A 69 -21.00 7.65 15.58
C ARG A 69 -19.64 7.05 15.92
N TRP A 70 -19.18 6.07 15.15
CA TRP A 70 -17.85 5.48 15.33
C TRP A 70 -16.87 5.94 14.25
N PHE A 71 -17.34 6.19 13.02
CA PHE A 71 -16.48 6.59 11.90
C PHE A 71 -15.89 7.99 12.08
N VAL A 72 -16.70 8.98 12.50
CA VAL A 72 -16.22 10.38 12.66
C VAL A 72 -15.18 10.50 13.78
N PRO A 73 -15.36 9.89 14.96
CA PRO A 73 -14.33 9.91 16.00
C PRO A 73 -13.15 8.97 15.74
N GLY A 74 -13.12 8.22 14.62
CA GLY A 74 -12.06 7.26 14.31
C GLY A 74 -12.00 6.03 15.23
N ARG A 75 -13.12 5.64 15.84
CA ARG A 75 -13.20 4.47 16.73
C ARG A 75 -13.31 3.19 15.92
N GLU A 76 -12.69 2.11 16.41
CA GLU A 76 -12.88 0.79 15.81
C GLU A 76 -14.32 0.30 16.03
N PRO A 77 -15.03 -0.15 14.97
CA PRO A 77 -16.41 -0.60 15.11
C PRO A 77 -16.52 -1.99 15.73
N ASP A 78 -17.49 -2.16 16.61
CA ASP A 78 -17.89 -3.48 17.13
C ASP A 78 -18.56 -4.34 16.03
N THR A 79 -18.77 -5.64 16.29
CA THR A 79 -19.37 -6.57 15.33
C THR A 79 -20.76 -6.16 14.85
N ASN A 80 -21.57 -5.52 15.71
CA ASN A 80 -22.91 -5.06 15.37
C ASN A 80 -22.85 -3.79 14.49
N GLN A 81 -21.94 -2.87 14.79
CA GLN A 81 -21.67 -1.66 14.02
C GLN A 81 -21.13 -2.00 12.64
N ARG A 82 -20.22 -3.00 12.53
CA ARG A 82 -19.76 -3.54 11.25
C ARG A 82 -20.92 -4.11 10.43
N ARG A 83 -21.77 -4.93 11.05
CA ARG A 83 -22.97 -5.48 10.39
C ARG A 83 -23.97 -4.41 9.96
N ALA A 84 -24.13 -3.34 10.74
CA ALA A 84 -24.97 -2.21 10.40
C ALA A 84 -24.42 -1.43 9.19
N ALA A 85 -23.10 -1.16 9.16
CA ALA A 85 -22.42 -0.51 8.04
C ALA A 85 -22.57 -1.31 6.74
N MET A 86 -22.45 -2.65 6.80
CA MET A 86 -22.66 -3.53 5.64
C MET A 86 -24.10 -3.52 5.11
N LYS A 87 -25.09 -3.22 5.96
CA LYS A 87 -26.52 -3.15 5.59
C LYS A 87 -26.95 -1.77 5.10
N LEU A 88 -26.06 -0.78 5.14
CA LEU A 88 -26.39 0.63 4.88
C LEU A 88 -26.98 0.84 3.48
N MET A 89 -26.36 0.25 2.46
CA MET A 89 -26.85 0.33 1.08
C MET A 89 -28.17 -0.40 0.84
N ARG A 90 -28.49 -1.42 1.64
CA ARG A 90 -29.78 -2.11 1.57
C ARG A 90 -30.87 -1.30 2.27
N ASN A 91 -30.57 -0.79 3.46
CA ASN A 91 -31.52 -0.04 4.26
C ASN A 91 -31.95 1.26 3.56
N GLN A 92 -31.04 1.95 2.86
CA GLN A 92 -31.41 3.11 2.04
C GLN A 92 -32.37 2.74 0.90
N SER A 93 -32.16 1.60 0.24
CA SER A 93 -33.03 1.15 -0.84
C SER A 93 -34.42 0.80 -0.30
N ILE A 94 -34.50 0.24 0.91
CA ILE A 94 -35.77 -0.01 1.60
C ILE A 94 -36.50 1.31 1.90
N VAL A 95 -35.80 2.33 2.42
CA VAL A 95 -36.42 3.64 2.69
C VAL A 95 -37.01 4.24 1.42
N LEU A 96 -36.26 4.23 0.31
CA LEU A 96 -36.74 4.75 -0.97
C LEU A 96 -37.90 3.93 -1.53
N ALA A 97 -37.76 2.60 -1.56
CA ALA A 97 -38.81 1.72 -2.05
C ALA A 97 -40.11 1.88 -1.24
N ALA A 98 -40.03 1.89 0.10
CA ALA A 98 -41.19 2.08 0.96
C ALA A 98 -41.85 3.45 0.75
N THR A 99 -41.06 4.51 0.60
CA THR A 99 -41.57 5.86 0.33
C THR A 99 -42.31 5.90 -1.02
N TRP A 100 -41.72 5.33 -2.07
CA TRP A 100 -42.35 5.28 -3.39
C TRP A 100 -43.60 4.40 -3.42
N THR A 101 -43.60 3.26 -2.73
CA THR A 101 -44.79 2.41 -2.60
C THR A 101 -45.92 3.14 -1.85
N ALA A 102 -45.62 3.84 -0.76
CA ALA A 102 -46.61 4.59 0.00
C ALA A 102 -47.20 5.74 -0.83
N SER A 103 -46.34 6.57 -1.45
CA SER A 103 -46.79 7.66 -2.34
C SER A 103 -47.60 7.13 -3.53
N GLY A 104 -47.14 6.04 -4.15
CA GLY A 104 -47.83 5.39 -5.26
C GLY A 104 -49.22 4.88 -4.88
N ALA A 105 -49.35 4.24 -3.72
CA ALA A 105 -50.66 3.80 -3.22
C ALA A 105 -51.62 4.98 -3.00
N THR A 106 -51.12 6.12 -2.49
CA THR A 106 -51.92 7.34 -2.35
C THR A 106 -52.40 7.87 -3.70
N PHE A 107 -51.51 7.98 -4.69
CA PHE A 107 -51.90 8.46 -6.02
C PHE A 107 -52.85 7.51 -6.74
N VAL A 108 -52.58 6.21 -6.71
CA VAL A 108 -53.48 5.19 -7.29
C VAL A 108 -54.86 5.27 -6.66
N ALA A 109 -54.97 5.45 -5.34
CA ALA A 109 -56.25 5.58 -4.65
C ALA A 109 -57.03 6.85 -5.05
N LEU A 110 -56.33 7.98 -5.23
CA LEU A 110 -56.96 9.22 -5.73
C LEU A 110 -57.45 9.08 -7.17
N ASP A 111 -56.71 8.32 -7.97
CA ASP A 111 -57.01 8.11 -9.39
C ASP A 111 -58.11 7.07 -9.62
N LEU A 112 -58.51 6.29 -8.60
CA LEU A 112 -59.65 5.37 -8.71
C LEU A 112 -60.95 6.10 -9.04
N ASP A 113 -61.15 7.30 -8.51
CA ASP A 113 -62.31 8.15 -8.79
C ASP A 113 -62.33 8.63 -10.26
N GLY A 114 -61.14 8.76 -10.87
CA GLY A 114 -60.95 9.11 -12.29
C GLY A 114 -61.03 7.92 -13.25
N GLY A 115 -61.23 6.70 -12.73
CA GLY A 115 -61.36 5.46 -13.49
C GLY A 115 -60.09 4.60 -13.51
N LEU A 116 -60.30 3.28 -13.69
CA LEU A 116 -59.23 2.26 -13.63
C LEU A 116 -58.07 2.53 -14.59
N THR A 117 -58.35 3.14 -15.76
CA THR A 117 -57.35 3.54 -16.75
C THR A 117 -56.30 4.49 -16.17
N VAL A 118 -56.76 5.53 -15.46
CA VAL A 118 -55.88 6.55 -14.90
C VAL A 118 -55.04 5.93 -13.79
N ALA A 119 -55.68 5.19 -12.88
CA ALA A 119 -55.01 4.50 -11.77
C ALA A 119 -53.91 3.53 -12.24
N VAL A 120 -54.15 2.74 -13.30
CA VAL A 120 -53.15 1.82 -13.86
C VAL A 120 -51.98 2.58 -14.47
N SER A 121 -52.24 3.67 -15.20
CA SER A 121 -51.19 4.49 -15.81
C SER A 121 -50.28 5.17 -14.77
N THR A 122 -50.87 5.71 -13.71
CA THR A 122 -50.14 6.31 -12.58
C THR A 122 -49.34 5.24 -11.83
N GLY A 123 -49.92 4.06 -11.59
CA GLY A 123 -49.21 2.94 -10.97
C GLY A 123 -47.95 2.52 -11.73
N LEU A 124 -48.03 2.42 -13.05
CA LEU A 124 -46.86 2.09 -13.90
C LEU A 124 -45.80 3.19 -13.87
N ALA A 125 -46.20 4.47 -13.91
CA ALA A 125 -45.28 5.60 -13.83
C ALA A 125 -44.56 5.65 -12.46
N VAL A 126 -45.29 5.42 -11.36
CA VAL A 126 -44.71 5.36 -10.01
C VAL A 126 -43.76 4.17 -9.86
N LEU A 127 -44.11 2.99 -10.39
CA LEU A 127 -43.22 1.83 -10.37
C LEU A 127 -41.89 2.13 -11.07
N PHE A 128 -41.96 2.75 -12.25
CA PHE A 128 -40.80 3.17 -13.02
C PHE A 128 -39.95 4.19 -12.25
N GLY A 129 -40.57 5.26 -11.74
CA GLY A 129 -39.90 6.30 -10.95
C GLY A 129 -39.26 5.77 -9.68
N GLY A 130 -39.92 4.86 -8.97
CA GLY A 130 -39.38 4.25 -7.75
C GLY A 130 -38.15 3.39 -8.02
N ALA A 131 -38.17 2.61 -9.10
CA ALA A 131 -37.02 1.84 -9.54
C ALA A 131 -35.85 2.77 -9.94
N ALA A 132 -36.13 3.82 -10.73
CA ALA A 132 -35.15 4.81 -11.18
C ALA A 132 -34.51 5.57 -10.01
N ALA A 133 -35.32 5.98 -9.03
CA ALA A 133 -34.87 6.68 -7.83
C ALA A 133 -33.96 5.79 -6.99
N THR A 134 -34.36 4.53 -6.77
CA THR A 134 -33.59 3.57 -5.97
C THR A 134 -32.24 3.26 -6.63
N GLY A 135 -32.22 3.00 -7.94
CA GLY A 135 -30.98 2.75 -8.68
C GLY A 135 -30.04 3.95 -8.69
N THR A 136 -30.58 5.15 -8.95
CA THR A 136 -29.80 6.40 -8.96
C THR A 136 -29.22 6.70 -7.57
N ALA A 137 -30.03 6.53 -6.52
CA ALA A 137 -29.61 6.71 -5.14
C ALA A 137 -28.48 5.76 -4.73
N VAL A 138 -28.58 4.47 -5.08
CA VAL A 138 -27.54 3.47 -4.81
C VAL A 138 -26.20 3.89 -5.40
N LEU A 139 -26.20 4.34 -6.65
CA LEU A 139 -24.96 4.72 -7.34
C LEU A 139 -24.38 6.06 -6.84
N LEU A 140 -25.22 7.07 -6.57
CA LEU A 140 -24.78 8.35 -6.02
C LEU A 140 -24.23 8.22 -4.60
N SER A 141 -24.88 7.39 -3.78
CA SER A 141 -24.47 7.16 -2.40
C SER A 141 -23.23 6.29 -2.29
N GLN A 142 -22.94 5.44 -3.29
CA GLN A 142 -21.84 4.47 -3.24
C GLN A 142 -20.50 5.15 -2.89
N ARG A 143 -20.14 6.25 -3.56
CA ARG A 143 -18.89 6.99 -3.26
C ARG A 143 -18.85 7.55 -1.84
N THR A 144 -19.99 8.02 -1.32
CA THR A 144 -20.07 8.61 0.02
C THR A 144 -19.93 7.55 1.12
N VAL A 145 -20.37 6.33 0.84
CA VAL A 145 -20.42 5.22 1.80
C VAL A 145 -19.13 4.37 1.76
N ARG A 146 -18.40 4.34 0.65
CA ARG A 146 -17.15 3.56 0.47
C ARG A 146 -16.17 3.66 1.65
N PRO A 147 -15.80 4.86 2.15
CA PRO A 147 -14.84 4.97 3.26
C PRO A 147 -15.33 4.32 4.56
N ILE A 148 -16.65 4.40 4.82
CA ILE A 148 -17.28 3.81 5.99
C ILE A 148 -17.26 2.28 5.89
N ILE A 149 -17.56 1.73 4.70
CA ILE A 149 -17.49 0.28 4.47
C ILE A 149 -16.05 -0.22 4.62
N ALA A 150 -15.07 0.48 4.04
CA ALA A 150 -13.65 0.14 4.15
C ALA A 150 -13.21 0.00 5.61
N ALA A 151 -13.51 1.03 6.41
CA ALA A 151 -13.18 1.07 7.83
C ALA A 151 -13.87 -0.06 8.61
N ALA A 152 -15.12 -0.41 8.27
CA ALA A 152 -15.83 -1.52 8.89
C ALA A 152 -15.26 -2.90 8.53
N THR A 153 -14.70 -3.04 7.32
CA THR A 153 -14.13 -4.30 6.81
C THR A 153 -12.67 -4.53 7.19
N LYS A 154 -11.96 -3.52 7.72
CA LYS A 154 -10.57 -3.65 8.15
C LYS A 154 -10.45 -4.74 9.24
N GLY A 155 -9.69 -5.80 8.96
CA GLY A 155 -9.51 -6.94 9.88
C GLY A 155 -10.74 -7.83 10.09
N PHE A 156 -11.79 -7.71 9.27
CA PHE A 156 -13.01 -8.51 9.36
C PHE A 156 -13.26 -9.30 8.08
N GLU A 157 -13.54 -10.59 8.21
CA GLU A 157 -13.79 -11.46 7.05
C GLU A 157 -15.17 -11.22 6.40
N GLY A 158 -16.08 -10.51 7.07
CA GLY A 158 -17.37 -10.12 6.54
C GLY A 158 -17.27 -8.92 5.61
N PHE A 159 -17.51 -9.13 4.31
CA PHE A 159 -17.55 -8.06 3.32
C PHE A 159 -18.96 -7.92 2.74
N VAL A 160 -19.26 -6.72 2.22
CA VAL A 160 -20.49 -6.50 1.46
C VAL A 160 -20.42 -7.29 0.14
N THR A 161 -21.41 -8.15 -0.09
CA THR A 161 -21.67 -8.73 -1.40
C THR A 161 -22.14 -7.63 -2.34
N ALA A 162 -21.26 -7.15 -3.20
CA ALA A 162 -21.60 -6.20 -4.25
C ALA A 162 -21.88 -6.96 -5.55
N PRO A 163 -22.81 -6.48 -6.39
CA PRO A 163 -23.00 -7.03 -7.73
C PRO A 163 -21.69 -6.90 -8.53
N GLY A 164 -21.34 -7.95 -9.26
CA GLY A 164 -20.23 -7.94 -10.21
C GLY A 164 -20.47 -6.96 -11.36
N VAL A 165 -19.43 -6.73 -12.16
CA VAL A 165 -19.48 -5.75 -13.27
C VAL A 165 -20.64 -6.05 -14.23
N MET A 166 -20.80 -7.32 -14.62
CA MET A 166 -21.90 -7.75 -15.50
C MET A 166 -23.27 -7.48 -14.88
N THR A 167 -23.46 -7.82 -13.60
CA THR A 167 -24.73 -7.60 -12.90
C THR A 167 -25.07 -6.11 -12.87
N ARG A 168 -24.10 -5.22 -12.61
CA ARG A 168 -24.33 -3.77 -12.65
C ARG A 168 -24.78 -3.30 -14.03
N LEU A 169 -24.10 -3.74 -15.09
CA LEU A 169 -24.43 -3.38 -16.47
C LEU A 169 -25.83 -3.87 -16.85
N VAL A 170 -26.15 -5.13 -16.56
CA VAL A 170 -27.47 -5.71 -16.84
C VAL A 170 -28.56 -5.02 -16.04
N THR A 171 -28.38 -4.79 -14.72
CA THR A 171 -29.36 -4.06 -13.91
C THR A 171 -29.58 -2.64 -14.41
N MET A 172 -28.52 -1.95 -14.83
CA MET A 172 -28.61 -0.60 -15.38
C MET A 172 -29.35 -0.57 -16.72
N TRP A 173 -29.03 -1.52 -17.60
CA TRP A 173 -29.72 -1.70 -18.88
C TRP A 173 -31.20 -2.04 -18.68
N LEU A 174 -31.51 -2.94 -17.75
CA LEU A 174 -32.89 -3.28 -17.41
C LEU A 174 -33.65 -2.04 -16.94
N LEU A 175 -33.04 -1.26 -16.05
CA LEU A 175 -33.68 -0.09 -15.44
C LEU A 175 -33.86 1.08 -16.41
N CYS A 176 -32.89 1.32 -17.29
CA CYS A 176 -32.86 2.54 -18.11
C CYS A 176 -33.19 2.34 -19.58
N SER A 177 -33.25 1.09 -20.04
CA SER A 177 -33.55 0.78 -21.43
C SER A 177 -34.70 -0.21 -21.52
N ALA A 178 -34.58 -1.39 -20.91
CA ALA A 178 -35.62 -2.41 -21.03
C ALA A 178 -36.96 -1.95 -20.43
N LEU A 179 -36.95 -1.41 -19.21
CA LEU A 179 -38.16 -0.98 -18.51
C LEU A 179 -38.90 0.17 -19.23
N PRO A 180 -38.24 1.27 -19.65
CA PRO A 180 -38.91 2.28 -20.48
C PRO A 180 -39.42 1.75 -21.82
N CYS A 181 -38.65 0.91 -22.51
CA CYS A 181 -39.09 0.34 -23.80
C CYS A 181 -40.32 -0.56 -23.63
N VAL A 182 -40.37 -1.37 -22.56
CA VAL A 182 -41.54 -2.17 -22.22
C VAL A 182 -42.73 -1.27 -21.88
N ALA A 183 -42.52 -0.18 -21.12
CA ALA A 183 -43.58 0.77 -20.81
C ALA A 183 -44.16 1.44 -22.08
N ILE A 184 -43.31 1.84 -23.02
CA ILE A 184 -43.73 2.35 -24.34
C ILE A 184 -44.52 1.29 -25.10
N ALA A 185 -44.01 0.05 -25.18
CA ALA A 185 -44.66 -1.05 -25.90
C ALA A 185 -46.03 -1.39 -25.32
N VAL A 186 -46.15 -1.45 -23.98
CA VAL A 186 -47.41 -1.68 -23.28
C VAL A 186 -48.39 -0.55 -23.56
N LEU A 187 -47.96 0.70 -23.51
CA LEU A 187 -48.80 1.86 -23.81
C LEU A 187 -49.37 1.80 -25.24
N VAL A 188 -48.51 1.52 -26.22
CA VAL A 188 -48.92 1.37 -27.63
C VAL A 188 -49.86 0.18 -27.81
N PHE A 189 -49.58 -0.96 -27.16
CA PHE A 189 -50.40 -2.17 -27.23
C PHE A 189 -51.80 -1.97 -26.64
N LEU A 190 -51.89 -1.30 -25.47
CA LEU A 190 -53.17 -0.96 -24.83
C LEU A 190 -54.03 -0.05 -25.72
N ARG A 191 -53.40 0.90 -26.42
CA ARG A 191 -54.08 1.80 -27.36
C ARG A 191 -54.50 1.08 -28.65
N ALA A 192 -53.67 0.19 -29.18
CA ALA A 192 -53.99 -0.56 -30.41
C ALA A 192 -55.23 -1.44 -30.24
N ASN A 193 -55.42 -2.04 -29.06
CA ASN A 193 -56.56 -2.90 -28.75
C ASN A 193 -57.79 -2.14 -28.21
N GLY A 194 -57.63 -0.86 -27.83
CA GLY A 194 -58.72 -0.06 -27.26
C GLY A 194 -59.18 -0.51 -25.88
N TRP A 195 -58.36 -1.29 -25.14
CA TRP A 195 -58.75 -1.84 -23.83
C TRP A 195 -58.84 -0.76 -22.75
N ILE A 196 -57.87 0.16 -22.76
CA ILE A 196 -57.67 1.15 -21.69
C ILE A 196 -57.56 2.55 -22.29
N ILE A 197 -56.86 2.67 -23.41
CA ILE A 197 -56.67 3.92 -24.15
C ILE A 197 -57.52 3.86 -25.42
N PRO A 198 -58.47 4.79 -25.63
CA PRO A 198 -59.27 4.83 -26.85
C PRO A 198 -58.39 4.90 -28.10
N LYS A 199 -58.79 4.23 -29.19
CA LYS A 199 -58.03 4.25 -30.46
C LYS A 199 -57.83 5.67 -31.01
N SER A 200 -58.78 6.57 -30.71
CA SER A 200 -58.74 7.99 -31.07
C SER A 200 -57.78 8.84 -30.23
N ALA A 201 -57.31 8.37 -29.08
CA ALA A 201 -56.38 9.11 -28.25
C ALA A 201 -54.96 9.12 -28.88
N SER A 202 -54.32 10.29 -28.88
CA SER A 202 -52.92 10.42 -29.32
C SER A 202 -51.98 9.89 -28.24
N VAL A 203 -51.06 9.03 -28.64
CA VAL A 203 -49.98 8.49 -27.79
C VAL A 203 -48.61 9.04 -28.17
N GLU A 204 -48.55 9.90 -29.19
CA GLU A 204 -47.31 10.42 -29.77
C GLU A 204 -46.51 11.23 -28.75
N ILE A 205 -47.17 12.17 -28.06
CA ILE A 205 -46.55 13.02 -27.04
C ILE A 205 -46.08 12.19 -25.82
N PRO A 206 -46.91 11.32 -25.20
CA PRO A 206 -46.44 10.43 -24.14
C PRO A 206 -45.25 9.55 -24.52
N VAL A 207 -45.26 8.98 -25.72
CA VAL A 207 -44.15 8.14 -26.21
C VAL A 207 -42.89 8.98 -26.41
N LEU A 208 -43.00 10.18 -26.98
CA LEU A 208 -41.86 11.09 -27.14
C LEU A 208 -41.28 11.49 -25.78
N VAL A 209 -42.13 11.89 -24.84
CA VAL A 209 -41.72 12.28 -23.49
C VAL A 209 -41.05 11.12 -22.76
N LEU A 210 -41.65 9.92 -22.78
CA LEU A 210 -41.08 8.73 -22.15
C LEU A 210 -39.74 8.33 -22.80
N SER A 211 -39.60 8.50 -24.12
CA SER A 211 -38.34 8.26 -24.83
C SER A 211 -37.25 9.24 -24.42
N ILE A 212 -37.56 10.54 -24.30
CA ILE A 212 -36.60 11.56 -23.84
C ILE A 212 -36.17 11.26 -22.40
N VAL A 213 -37.12 10.98 -21.50
CA VAL A 213 -36.85 10.61 -20.12
C VAL A 213 -35.97 9.35 -20.05
N ALA A 214 -36.27 8.32 -20.85
CA ALA A 214 -35.47 7.10 -20.93
C ALA A 214 -34.03 7.37 -21.38
N VAL A 215 -33.83 8.22 -22.40
CA VAL A 215 -32.49 8.60 -22.88
C VAL A 215 -31.71 9.36 -21.81
N MET A 216 -32.33 10.33 -21.14
CA MET A 216 -31.69 11.10 -20.07
C MET A 216 -31.33 10.22 -18.87
N LEU A 217 -32.25 9.34 -18.46
CA LEU A 217 -32.05 8.37 -17.40
C LEU A 217 -30.93 7.37 -17.77
N GLY A 218 -30.91 6.90 -19.03
CA GLY A 218 -29.88 6.02 -19.57
C GLY A 218 -28.50 6.65 -19.59
N LEU A 219 -28.38 7.90 -20.05
CA LEU A 219 -27.12 8.64 -20.02
C LEU A 219 -26.60 8.81 -18.58
N ARG A 220 -27.48 9.25 -17.65
CA ARG A 220 -27.15 9.36 -16.23
C ARG A 220 -26.67 8.02 -15.67
N GLY A 221 -27.43 6.98 -15.93
CA GLY A 221 -27.14 5.61 -15.51
C GLY A 221 -25.79 5.10 -15.98
N MET A 222 -25.51 5.29 -17.27
CA MET A 222 -24.24 4.89 -17.89
C MET A 222 -23.05 5.61 -17.23
N ILE A 223 -23.15 6.93 -17.03
CA ILE A 223 -22.10 7.71 -16.36
C ILE A 223 -21.86 7.19 -14.94
N LEU A 224 -22.93 6.88 -14.20
CA LEU A 224 -22.84 6.41 -12.82
C LEU A 224 -22.24 5.00 -12.72
N VAL A 225 -22.67 4.06 -13.57
CA VAL A 225 -22.10 2.71 -13.59
C VAL A 225 -20.65 2.72 -14.06
N SER A 226 -20.32 3.52 -15.07
CA SER A 226 -18.95 3.73 -15.52
C SER A 226 -18.06 4.19 -14.36
N ARG A 227 -18.47 5.22 -13.61
CA ARG A 227 -17.75 5.66 -12.39
C ARG A 227 -17.64 4.56 -11.33
N SER A 228 -18.68 3.74 -11.16
CA SER A 228 -18.65 2.63 -10.21
C SER A 228 -17.59 1.57 -10.52
N ILE A 229 -17.15 1.48 -11.79
CA ILE A 229 -16.13 0.53 -12.27
C ILE A 229 -14.77 1.23 -12.39
N SER A 230 -14.73 2.41 -12.99
CA SER A 230 -13.47 3.10 -13.30
C SER A 230 -12.78 3.67 -12.07
N ASP A 231 -13.50 4.15 -11.04
CA ASP A 231 -12.82 4.74 -9.87
C ASP A 231 -11.95 3.72 -9.13
N PRO A 232 -12.45 2.52 -8.73
CA PRO A 232 -11.61 1.60 -7.98
C PRO A 232 -10.48 0.99 -8.82
N VAL A 233 -10.68 0.90 -10.15
CA VAL A 233 -9.61 0.49 -11.07
C VAL A 233 -8.52 1.56 -11.14
N ARG A 234 -8.89 2.85 -11.18
CA ARG A 234 -7.91 3.95 -11.10
C ARG A 234 -7.15 3.95 -9.78
N GLU A 235 -7.81 3.69 -8.66
CA GLU A 235 -7.12 3.56 -7.35
C GLU A 235 -5.99 2.51 -7.39
N VAL A 236 -6.21 1.37 -8.07
CA VAL A 236 -5.16 0.35 -8.26
C VAL A 236 -4.08 0.83 -9.22
N ILE A 237 -4.44 1.49 -10.33
CA ILE A 237 -3.47 2.03 -11.30
C ILE A 237 -2.55 3.06 -10.63
N ASP A 238 -3.14 3.99 -9.88
CA ASP A 238 -2.41 5.04 -9.18
C ASP A 238 -1.48 4.43 -8.11
N ALA A 239 -1.96 3.43 -7.35
CA ALA A 239 -1.13 2.70 -6.40
C ALA A 239 -0.01 1.89 -7.06
N MET A 240 -0.25 1.30 -8.24
CA MET A 240 0.78 0.62 -9.02
C MET A 240 1.88 1.59 -9.46
N ALA A 241 1.50 2.78 -9.93
CA ALA A 241 2.45 3.81 -10.33
C ALA A 241 3.32 4.27 -9.14
N GLU A 242 2.76 4.40 -7.94
CA GLU A 242 3.54 4.72 -6.73
C GLU A 242 4.59 3.64 -6.40
N ILE A 243 4.22 2.36 -6.53
CA ILE A 243 5.16 1.24 -6.31
C ILE A 243 6.27 1.23 -7.36
N GLU A 244 5.95 1.54 -8.61
CA GLU A 244 6.94 1.65 -9.70
C GLU A 244 7.99 2.74 -9.41
N HIS A 245 7.60 3.83 -8.76
CA HIS A 245 8.52 4.88 -8.29
C HIS A 245 9.27 4.52 -6.98
N GLY A 246 9.21 3.25 -6.54
CA GLY A 246 9.94 2.75 -5.38
C GLY A 246 9.27 2.96 -4.03
N ARG A 247 8.03 3.46 -3.98
CA ARG A 247 7.27 3.59 -2.73
C ARG A 247 6.57 2.27 -2.39
N ILE A 248 7.30 1.38 -1.74
CA ILE A 248 6.78 0.11 -1.23
C ILE A 248 5.89 0.39 -0.01
N GLY A 249 4.73 -0.27 0.09
CA GLY A 249 3.79 -0.13 1.22
C GLY A 249 2.52 0.67 0.93
N VAL A 250 2.25 1.00 -0.34
CA VAL A 250 0.98 1.61 -0.76
C VAL A 250 -0.08 0.51 -0.92
N PHE A 251 -1.11 0.55 -0.08
CA PHE A 251 -2.24 -0.39 -0.13
C PHE A 251 -3.50 0.33 -0.63
N VAL A 252 -4.35 -0.42 -1.34
CA VAL A 252 -5.67 0.06 -1.74
C VAL A 252 -6.74 -0.47 -0.78
N ASP A 253 -7.73 0.34 -0.47
CA ASP A 253 -8.87 -0.09 0.34
C ASP A 253 -9.76 -1.05 -0.46
N VAL A 254 -10.21 -2.12 0.21
CA VAL A 254 -11.04 -3.18 -0.42
C VAL A 254 -12.47 -3.04 0.07
N TYR A 255 -13.39 -2.68 -0.82
CA TYR A 255 -14.75 -2.30 -0.43
C TYR A 255 -15.82 -3.36 -0.73
N GLU A 256 -15.51 -4.36 -1.57
CA GLU A 256 -16.53 -5.27 -2.13
C GLU A 256 -16.07 -6.71 -2.41
N ARG A 257 -17.03 -7.64 -2.43
CA ARG A 257 -16.85 -9.00 -2.97
C ARG A 257 -17.28 -9.09 -4.44
N SER A 258 -16.63 -8.32 -5.29
CA SER A 258 -16.78 -8.37 -6.76
C SER A 258 -15.48 -8.83 -7.43
N GLU A 259 -15.45 -8.89 -8.76
CA GLU A 259 -14.23 -9.03 -9.55
C GLU A 259 -13.23 -7.91 -9.25
N ILE A 260 -13.72 -6.67 -9.10
CA ILE A 260 -12.91 -5.49 -8.77
C ILE A 260 -12.32 -5.64 -7.36
N GLY A 261 -13.11 -6.07 -6.38
CA GLY A 261 -12.59 -6.31 -5.04
C GLY A 261 -11.57 -7.46 -4.99
N ARG A 262 -11.71 -8.48 -5.87
CA ARG A 262 -10.67 -9.52 -6.02
C ARG A 262 -9.38 -8.94 -6.60
N LEU A 263 -9.47 -8.06 -7.59
CA LEU A 263 -8.32 -7.35 -8.14
C LEU A 263 -7.59 -6.54 -7.06
N GLN A 264 -8.32 -5.72 -6.29
CA GLN A 264 -7.75 -4.93 -5.19
C GLN A 264 -7.06 -5.80 -4.12
N ARG A 265 -7.67 -6.93 -3.72
CA ARG A 265 -7.05 -7.89 -2.78
C ARG A 265 -5.81 -8.56 -3.36
N GLY A 266 -5.87 -8.94 -4.64
CA GLY A 266 -4.74 -9.51 -5.36
C GLY A 266 -3.56 -8.55 -5.36
N PHE A 267 -3.80 -7.28 -5.69
CA PHE A 267 -2.82 -6.21 -5.61
C PHE A 267 -2.21 -6.09 -4.21
N ASN A 268 -3.01 -5.91 -3.16
CA ASN A 268 -2.51 -5.79 -1.79
C ASN A 268 -1.64 -6.98 -1.35
N ARG A 269 -1.98 -8.21 -1.78
CA ARG A 269 -1.17 -9.40 -1.50
C ARG A 269 0.19 -9.34 -2.19
N MET A 270 0.25 -8.83 -3.43
CA MET A 270 1.52 -8.60 -4.13
C MET A 270 2.37 -7.53 -3.43
N VAL A 271 1.76 -6.42 -2.98
CA VAL A 271 2.47 -5.37 -2.22
C VAL A 271 3.05 -5.91 -0.91
N ALA A 272 2.28 -6.72 -0.18
CA ALA A 272 2.75 -7.37 1.04
C ALA A 272 3.96 -8.27 0.75
N GLY A 273 3.90 -9.09 -0.30
CA GLY A 273 5.01 -9.95 -0.71
C GLY A 273 6.25 -9.17 -1.19
N LEU A 274 6.08 -8.03 -1.85
CA LEU A 274 7.18 -7.13 -2.20
C LEU A 274 7.85 -6.54 -0.96
N SER A 275 7.05 -6.08 0.01
CA SER A 275 7.54 -5.53 1.28
C SER A 275 8.31 -6.55 2.10
N GLU A 276 7.83 -7.80 2.12
CA GLU A 276 8.51 -8.92 2.78
C GLU A 276 9.86 -9.24 2.14
N ARG A 277 9.92 -9.29 0.80
CA ARG A 277 11.17 -9.52 0.06
C ARG A 277 12.19 -8.41 0.27
N ASP A 278 11.74 -7.15 0.32
CA ASP A 278 12.61 -6.00 0.57
C ASP A 278 13.21 -6.06 1.98
N ARG A 279 12.36 -6.38 2.98
CA ARG A 279 12.82 -6.59 4.37
C ARG A 279 13.81 -7.74 4.50
N LEU A 280 13.59 -8.85 3.79
CA LEU A 280 14.53 -9.97 3.76
C LEU A 280 15.86 -9.59 3.12
N ARG A 281 15.85 -8.80 2.02
CA ARG A 281 17.07 -8.27 1.39
C ARG A 281 17.85 -7.35 2.33
N ASP A 282 17.16 -6.45 3.03
CA ASP A 282 17.79 -5.56 4.02
C ASP A 282 18.42 -6.35 5.18
N LEU A 283 17.67 -7.31 5.74
CA LEU A 283 18.18 -8.19 6.80
C LEU A 283 19.39 -9.00 6.33
N PHE A 284 19.32 -9.58 5.12
CA PHE A 284 20.45 -10.32 4.55
C PHE A 284 21.68 -9.42 4.37
N GLY A 285 21.51 -8.23 3.80
CA GLY A 285 22.58 -7.25 3.61
C GLY A 285 23.27 -6.85 4.91
N ARG A 286 22.52 -6.71 6.01
CA ARG A 286 23.09 -6.43 7.34
C ARG A 286 23.90 -7.60 7.93
N HIS A 287 23.61 -8.84 7.52
CA HIS A 287 24.33 -10.01 8.03
C HIS A 287 25.53 -10.42 7.17
N VAL A 288 25.51 -10.19 5.85
CA VAL A 288 26.60 -10.59 4.94
C VAL A 288 27.42 -9.42 4.38
N GLY A 289 27.01 -8.18 4.64
CA GLY A 289 27.57 -6.98 4.01
C GLY A 289 26.86 -6.61 2.70
N ALA A 290 26.61 -5.32 2.49
CA ALA A 290 25.81 -4.84 1.36
C ALA A 290 26.41 -5.19 -0.01
N ASP A 291 27.74 -5.20 -0.13
CA ASP A 291 28.42 -5.51 -1.40
C ASP A 291 28.41 -7.01 -1.73
N VAL A 292 28.55 -7.87 -0.71
CA VAL A 292 28.39 -9.32 -0.87
C VAL A 292 26.95 -9.66 -1.26
N ALA A 293 25.96 -9.04 -0.59
CA ALA A 293 24.55 -9.22 -0.92
C ALA A 293 24.22 -8.76 -2.34
N ARG A 294 24.70 -7.58 -2.76
CA ARG A 294 24.51 -7.07 -4.13
C ARG A 294 25.14 -8.00 -5.17
N ARG A 295 26.37 -8.46 -4.94
CA ARG A 295 27.07 -9.37 -5.85
C ARG A 295 26.34 -10.71 -5.95
N ALA A 296 25.87 -11.28 -4.84
CA ALA A 296 25.08 -12.52 -4.82
C ALA A 296 23.74 -12.42 -5.58
N VAL A 297 23.05 -11.26 -5.52
CA VAL A 297 21.82 -11.04 -6.30
C VAL A 297 22.11 -10.95 -7.81
N LYS A 298 23.26 -10.39 -8.20
CA LYS A 298 23.64 -10.19 -9.60
C LYS A 298 24.24 -11.44 -10.25
N GLU A 299 25.08 -12.17 -9.52
CA GLU A 299 25.86 -13.31 -10.00
C GLU A 299 25.26 -14.68 -9.61
N GLY A 300 24.23 -14.69 -8.74
CA GLY A 300 23.63 -15.90 -8.18
C GLY A 300 24.32 -16.41 -6.90
N ALA A 301 23.81 -17.51 -6.33
CA ALA A 301 24.30 -18.06 -5.06
C ALA A 301 25.77 -18.56 -5.12
N SER A 302 26.30 -18.81 -6.31
CA SER A 302 27.69 -19.17 -6.53
C SER A 302 28.55 -17.91 -6.71
N LEU A 303 28.87 -17.23 -5.61
CA LEU A 303 30.09 -16.43 -5.56
C LEU A 303 31.28 -17.40 -5.61
N SER A 304 31.57 -17.91 -6.82
CA SER A 304 32.79 -18.66 -7.11
C SER A 304 33.93 -17.75 -6.70
N GLY A 305 34.61 -18.08 -5.60
CA GLY A 305 35.65 -17.20 -5.08
C GLY A 305 36.74 -16.95 -6.11
N ASP A 306 37.29 -15.75 -6.08
CA ASP A 306 38.39 -15.36 -6.94
C ASP A 306 39.65 -15.09 -6.12
N VAL A 307 40.79 -15.39 -6.73
CA VAL A 307 42.10 -15.01 -6.17
C VAL A 307 42.42 -13.59 -6.67
N GLY A 308 42.76 -12.71 -5.75
CA GLY A 308 43.08 -11.32 -6.04
C GLY A 308 43.89 -10.67 -4.93
N GLU A 309 44.49 -9.52 -5.25
CA GLU A 309 45.17 -8.70 -4.26
C GLU A 309 44.14 -8.02 -3.35
N ALA A 310 44.35 -8.12 -2.03
CA ALA A 310 43.56 -7.43 -1.03
C ALA A 310 44.45 -6.95 0.12
N ALA A 311 43.98 -5.95 0.85
CA ALA A 311 44.57 -5.56 2.12
C ALA A 311 43.66 -6.00 3.27
N ILE A 312 44.27 -6.56 4.30
CA ILE A 312 43.61 -7.13 5.47
C ILE A 312 43.94 -6.28 6.67
N LEU A 313 42.91 -5.83 7.38
CA LEU A 313 43.03 -5.19 8.68
C LEU A 313 42.42 -6.13 9.72
N PHE A 314 43.20 -6.47 10.73
CA PHE A 314 42.75 -7.22 11.89
C PHE A 314 42.84 -6.32 13.12
N VAL A 315 41.76 -6.23 13.89
CA VAL A 315 41.75 -5.52 15.17
C VAL A 315 41.25 -6.45 16.25
N ASP A 316 41.93 -6.47 17.39
CA ASP A 316 41.58 -7.34 18.52
C ASP A 316 41.72 -6.59 19.84
N LEU A 317 40.80 -6.86 20.78
CA LEU A 317 40.83 -6.26 22.10
C LEU A 317 41.83 -6.99 23.01
N VAL A 318 42.36 -6.26 23.99
CA VAL A 318 43.21 -6.81 25.03
C VAL A 318 42.36 -7.06 26.27
N GLY A 319 42.46 -8.28 26.83
CA GLY A 319 41.82 -8.60 28.11
C GLY A 319 40.31 -8.79 28.06
N SER A 320 39.72 -9.01 26.89
CA SER A 320 38.28 -9.29 26.72
C SER A 320 37.76 -10.45 27.56
N THR A 321 38.57 -11.51 27.72
CA THR A 321 38.21 -12.66 28.57
C THR A 321 38.10 -12.26 30.04
N GLN A 322 38.97 -11.36 30.49
CA GLN A 322 38.92 -10.83 31.85
C GLN A 322 37.74 -9.87 32.02
N LEU A 323 37.42 -9.07 31.01
CA LEU A 323 36.23 -8.22 30.99
C LEU A 323 34.95 -9.07 31.10
N ALA A 324 34.85 -10.15 30.31
CA ALA A 324 33.73 -11.08 30.34
C ALA A 324 33.59 -11.86 31.66
N ALA A 325 34.70 -12.12 32.35
CA ALA A 325 34.70 -12.79 33.65
C ALA A 325 34.33 -11.86 34.83
N SER A 326 34.53 -10.55 34.68
CA SER A 326 34.42 -9.58 35.77
C SER A 326 33.18 -8.68 35.70
N ARG A 327 32.39 -8.75 34.62
CA ARG A 327 31.23 -7.88 34.40
C ARG A 327 29.97 -8.66 33.99
N PRO A 328 28.77 -8.09 34.21
CA PRO A 328 27.53 -8.63 33.68
C PRO A 328 27.56 -8.75 32.14
N PRO A 329 26.97 -9.81 31.55
CA PRO A 329 26.96 -10.00 30.10
C PRO A 329 26.39 -8.83 29.30
N GLU A 330 25.39 -8.12 29.83
CA GLU A 330 24.78 -6.96 29.18
C GLU A 330 25.78 -5.80 29.03
N GLU A 331 26.57 -5.51 30.08
CA GLU A 331 27.61 -4.48 30.05
C GLU A 331 28.75 -4.84 29.09
N VAL A 332 29.11 -6.12 29.02
CA VAL A 332 30.11 -6.62 28.07
C VAL A 332 29.61 -6.44 26.64
N ALA A 333 28.34 -6.75 26.39
CA ALA A 333 27.72 -6.56 25.08
C ALA A 333 27.66 -5.09 24.66
N GLU A 334 27.38 -4.16 25.58
CA GLU A 334 27.42 -2.72 25.31
C GLU A 334 28.82 -2.24 24.91
N VAL A 335 29.86 -2.66 25.64
CA VAL A 335 31.26 -2.32 25.29
C VAL A 335 31.66 -2.88 23.93
N LEU A 336 31.29 -4.12 23.63
CA LEU A 336 31.55 -4.74 22.32
C LEU A 336 30.80 -4.03 21.20
N ASN A 337 29.54 -3.66 21.40
CA ASN A 337 28.75 -2.92 20.41
C ASN A 337 29.36 -1.54 20.12
N ASP A 338 29.86 -0.84 21.15
CA ASP A 338 30.56 0.44 20.98
C ASP A 338 31.88 0.29 20.22
N PHE A 339 32.66 -0.74 20.56
CA PHE A 339 33.86 -1.10 19.82
C PHE A 339 33.55 -1.38 18.35
N PHE A 340 32.60 -2.28 18.06
CA PHE A 340 32.21 -2.63 16.70
C PHE A 340 31.65 -1.44 15.92
N ARG A 341 30.89 -0.56 16.56
CA ARG A 341 30.38 0.67 15.92
C ARG A 341 31.51 1.58 15.44
N ILE A 342 32.58 1.74 16.21
CA ILE A 342 33.75 2.53 15.81
C ILE A 342 34.51 1.84 14.67
N VAL A 343 34.72 0.52 14.78
CA VAL A 343 35.42 -0.28 13.76
C VAL A 343 34.67 -0.26 12.43
N VAL A 344 33.39 -0.63 12.43
CA VAL A 344 32.52 -0.62 11.25
C VAL A 344 32.51 0.77 10.61
N GLY A 345 32.32 1.83 11.39
CA GLY A 345 32.28 3.19 10.87
C GLY A 345 33.59 3.60 10.16
N ALA A 346 34.75 3.28 10.74
CA ALA A 346 36.04 3.62 10.12
C ALA A 346 36.32 2.80 8.85
N VAL A 347 35.92 1.53 8.84
CA VAL A 347 36.09 0.64 7.67
C VAL A 347 35.17 1.08 6.52
N ASP A 348 33.90 1.39 6.83
CA ASP A 348 32.91 1.85 5.85
C ASP A 348 33.31 3.19 5.22
N GLU A 349 33.87 4.13 5.99
CA GLU A 349 34.39 5.43 5.51
C GLU A 349 35.44 5.30 4.39
N ARG A 350 36.11 4.15 4.32
CA ARG A 350 37.14 3.84 3.32
C ARG A 350 36.77 2.67 2.41
N HIS A 351 35.48 2.35 2.33
CA HIS A 351 34.93 1.30 1.47
C HIS A 351 35.55 -0.09 1.70
N GLY A 352 35.95 -0.38 2.94
CA GLY A 352 36.31 -1.74 3.34
C GLY A 352 35.07 -2.56 3.68
N LEU A 353 35.25 -3.88 3.75
CA LEU A 353 34.24 -4.84 4.15
C LEU A 353 34.64 -5.48 5.48
N ILE A 354 33.77 -5.41 6.50
CA ILE A 354 33.88 -6.30 7.66
C ILE A 354 33.52 -7.72 7.21
N ASN A 355 34.53 -8.59 7.11
CA ASN A 355 34.32 -9.97 6.70
C ASN A 355 33.68 -10.79 7.82
N LYS A 356 34.20 -10.68 9.05
CA LYS A 356 33.63 -11.32 10.23
C LYS A 356 34.10 -10.69 11.53
N PHE A 357 33.27 -10.83 12.56
CA PHE A 357 33.65 -10.66 13.96
C PHE A 357 34.08 -12.01 14.54
N GLN A 358 35.13 -12.02 15.36
CA GLN A 358 35.67 -13.21 16.01
C GLN A 358 35.73 -12.97 17.52
N GLY A 359 34.58 -13.08 18.19
CA GLY A 359 34.48 -12.75 19.62
C GLY A 359 34.65 -11.24 19.82
N ASP A 360 35.83 -10.84 20.25
CA ASP A 360 36.28 -9.47 20.51
C ASP A 360 37.18 -8.88 19.41
N ALA A 361 37.49 -9.67 18.39
CA ALA A 361 38.23 -9.23 17.22
C ALA A 361 37.30 -8.92 16.02
N ALA A 362 37.81 -8.11 15.09
CA ALA A 362 37.19 -7.87 13.78
C ALA A 362 38.22 -8.02 12.66
N LEU A 363 37.82 -8.73 11.61
CA LEU A 363 38.58 -8.89 10.36
C LEU A 363 37.91 -8.04 9.28
N ALA A 364 38.63 -7.04 8.78
CA ALA A 364 38.22 -6.19 7.67
C ALA A 364 39.08 -6.46 6.42
N VAL A 365 38.47 -6.31 5.26
CA VAL A 365 39.08 -6.58 3.95
C VAL A 365 38.85 -5.38 3.04
N PHE A 366 39.90 -4.95 2.36
CA PHE A 366 39.86 -3.89 1.36
C PHE A 366 40.27 -4.49 0.02
N GLY A 367 39.54 -4.16 -1.06
CA GLY A 367 39.78 -4.72 -2.39
C GLY A 367 39.07 -6.04 -2.70
N ALA A 368 38.21 -6.53 -1.81
CA ALA A 368 37.30 -7.64 -2.07
C ALA A 368 35.97 -7.44 -1.32
N PRO A 369 34.80 -7.85 -1.86
CA PRO A 369 34.58 -8.51 -3.16
C PRO A 369 34.70 -7.57 -4.36
N LEU A 370 34.79 -6.26 -4.14
CA LEU A 370 34.97 -5.25 -5.18
C LEU A 370 36.45 -4.87 -5.26
N ARG A 371 37.08 -5.17 -6.39
CA ARG A 371 38.51 -4.88 -6.62
C ARG A 371 38.74 -3.36 -6.70
N THR A 372 39.78 -2.88 -6.02
CA THR A 372 40.22 -1.47 -6.07
C THR A 372 41.74 -1.40 -6.02
N SER A 373 42.33 -0.42 -6.73
CA SER A 373 43.78 -0.21 -6.76
C SER A 373 44.34 0.43 -5.47
N GLY A 374 43.48 1.05 -4.65
CA GLY A 374 43.87 1.73 -3.40
C GLY A 374 43.62 0.93 -2.13
N ALA A 375 43.53 -0.40 -2.21
CA ALA A 375 43.14 -1.25 -1.08
C ALA A 375 44.12 -1.13 0.11
N ALA A 376 45.41 -1.13 -0.16
CA ALA A 376 46.45 -1.01 0.86
C ALA A 376 46.42 0.37 1.53
N SER A 377 46.38 1.46 0.75
CA SER A 377 46.25 2.83 1.29
C SER A 377 45.00 2.97 2.16
N ALA A 378 43.86 2.42 1.72
CA ALA A 378 42.61 2.46 2.47
C ALA A 378 42.70 1.72 3.82
N ALA A 379 43.31 0.52 3.83
CA ALA A 379 43.49 -0.26 5.05
C ALA A 379 44.44 0.42 6.04
N LEU A 380 45.57 0.94 5.56
CA LEU A 380 46.55 1.67 6.37
C LEU A 380 45.95 2.94 6.97
N ALA A 381 45.30 3.77 6.16
CA ALA A 381 44.63 4.97 6.63
C ALA A 381 43.56 4.66 7.68
N THR A 382 42.78 3.58 7.47
CA THR A 382 41.78 3.09 8.43
C THR A 382 42.43 2.70 9.76
N ALA A 383 43.56 1.99 9.72
CA ALA A 383 44.29 1.57 10.92
C ALA A 383 44.79 2.77 11.74
N ARG A 384 45.32 3.83 11.10
CA ARG A 384 45.74 5.06 11.81
C ARG A 384 44.55 5.76 12.49
N VAL A 385 43.43 5.85 11.79
CA VAL A 385 42.19 6.44 12.33
C VAL A 385 41.68 5.64 13.52
N LEU A 386 41.65 4.30 13.40
CA LEU A 386 41.22 3.42 14.50
C LEU A 386 42.16 3.51 15.71
N GLY A 387 43.47 3.57 15.49
CA GLY A 387 44.47 3.76 16.55
C GLY A 387 44.24 5.02 17.39
N THR A 388 43.58 6.03 16.82
CA THR A 388 43.18 7.26 17.52
C THR A 388 41.77 7.15 18.12
N ARG A 389 40.79 6.66 17.35
CA ARG A 389 39.38 6.61 17.77
C ARG A 389 39.14 5.61 18.91
N LEU A 390 39.79 4.45 18.88
CA LEU A 390 39.61 3.40 19.89
C LEU A 390 40.19 3.78 21.25
N ARG A 391 41.23 4.63 21.31
CA ARG A 391 41.78 5.16 22.58
C ARG A 391 40.77 5.99 23.38
N ARG A 392 39.69 6.45 22.75
CA ARG A 392 38.61 7.18 23.42
C ARG A 392 37.69 6.28 24.23
N LEU A 393 37.79 4.95 24.05
CA LEU A 393 37.05 3.99 24.86
C LEU A 393 37.77 3.77 26.19
N PRO A 394 37.16 4.12 27.34
CA PRO A 394 37.87 4.19 28.62
C PRO A 394 38.22 2.83 29.26
N VAL A 395 37.84 1.70 28.65
CA VAL A 395 37.86 0.37 29.30
C VAL A 395 38.59 -0.69 28.48
N VAL A 396 38.99 -0.40 27.24
CA VAL A 396 39.55 -1.42 26.34
C VAL A 396 40.87 -0.95 25.73
N ASP A 397 41.89 -1.78 25.85
CA ASP A 397 43.11 -1.69 25.06
C ASP A 397 42.96 -2.61 23.84
N PHE A 398 43.76 -2.41 22.80
CA PHE A 398 43.57 -3.08 21.51
C PHE A 398 44.89 -3.27 20.76
N GLY A 399 44.89 -4.11 19.73
CA GLY A 399 45.97 -4.22 18.76
C GLY A 399 45.41 -4.23 17.35
N ILE A 400 46.04 -3.49 16.44
CA ILE A 400 45.68 -3.41 15.01
C ILE A 400 46.86 -3.90 14.19
N GLY A 401 46.59 -4.85 13.29
CA GLY A 401 47.54 -5.37 12.33
C GLY A 401 47.04 -5.19 10.91
N VAL A 402 47.89 -4.71 10.00
CA VAL A 402 47.57 -4.59 8.58
C VAL A 402 48.59 -5.36 7.74
N SER A 403 48.11 -6.14 6.79
CA SER A 403 48.94 -6.79 5.75
C SER A 403 48.24 -6.73 4.40
N ALA A 404 48.96 -6.89 3.30
CA ALA A 404 48.39 -6.94 1.97
C ALA A 404 49.06 -8.00 1.10
N GLY A 405 48.28 -8.61 0.22
CA GLY A 405 48.77 -9.60 -0.74
C GLY A 405 47.65 -10.38 -1.40
N SER A 406 48.04 -11.45 -2.11
CA SER A 406 47.11 -12.35 -2.78
C SER A 406 46.30 -13.17 -1.79
N VAL A 407 44.97 -13.08 -1.89
CA VAL A 407 44.01 -13.84 -1.10
C VAL A 407 42.95 -14.47 -1.99
N PHE A 408 42.43 -15.62 -1.57
CA PHE A 408 41.17 -16.15 -2.09
C PHE A 408 40.02 -15.45 -1.37
N ALA A 409 39.06 -14.89 -2.10
CA ALA A 409 37.88 -14.24 -1.55
C ALA A 409 36.61 -14.83 -2.17
N GLY A 410 35.78 -15.51 -1.38
CA GLY A 410 34.60 -16.20 -1.91
C GLY A 410 33.78 -16.96 -0.89
N ASN A 411 32.69 -17.56 -1.37
CA ASN A 411 31.85 -18.42 -0.53
C ASN A 411 32.54 -19.77 -0.26
N ILE A 412 32.70 -20.11 1.01
CA ILE A 412 33.18 -21.42 1.47
C ILE A 412 32.10 -22.04 2.36
N GLY A 413 31.82 -23.33 2.17
CA GLY A 413 30.80 -24.05 2.94
C GLY A 413 30.07 -25.10 2.12
N ALA A 414 28.86 -25.43 2.55
CA ALA A 414 27.98 -26.41 1.91
C ALA A 414 26.69 -25.73 1.44
N GLU A 415 25.90 -26.42 0.60
CA GLU A 415 24.70 -25.88 -0.09
C GLU A 415 23.74 -25.09 0.82
N ASN A 416 23.57 -25.52 2.07
CA ASN A 416 22.66 -24.90 3.04
C ASN A 416 23.35 -23.89 3.99
N ARG A 417 24.67 -23.71 3.90
CA ARG A 417 25.46 -22.81 4.75
C ARG A 417 26.77 -22.42 4.06
N TYR A 418 26.75 -21.30 3.35
CA TYR A 418 27.93 -20.63 2.83
C TYR A 418 28.31 -19.45 3.73
N GLU A 419 29.61 -19.24 3.88
CA GLU A 419 30.19 -18.05 4.49
C GLU A 419 31.11 -17.40 3.45
N TYR A 420 30.84 -16.15 3.09
CA TYR A 420 31.83 -15.37 2.34
C TYR A 420 33.04 -15.15 3.24
N THR A 421 34.23 -15.53 2.78
CA THR A 421 35.44 -15.37 3.57
C THR A 421 36.65 -15.12 2.69
N VAL A 422 37.66 -14.50 3.29
CA VAL A 422 39.00 -14.40 2.72
C VAL A 422 39.94 -15.42 3.35
N ILE A 423 40.82 -16.01 2.53
CA ILE A 423 41.88 -16.93 2.97
C ILE A 423 43.17 -16.56 2.25
N GLY A 424 44.27 -16.45 2.99
CA GLY A 424 45.60 -16.21 2.43
C GLY A 424 46.63 -15.91 3.52
N ASP A 425 47.90 -15.85 3.13
CA ASP A 425 48.99 -15.55 4.08
C ASP A 425 48.82 -14.16 4.70
N ALA A 426 48.39 -13.17 3.92
CA ALA A 426 48.12 -11.80 4.39
C ALA A 426 47.08 -11.76 5.52
N VAL A 427 46.08 -12.66 5.52
CA VAL A 427 45.08 -12.75 6.59
C VAL A 427 45.72 -13.20 7.91
N ASN A 428 46.55 -14.24 7.85
CA ASN A 428 47.24 -14.76 9.02
C ASN A 428 48.32 -13.79 9.52
N GLU A 429 49.02 -13.10 8.62
CA GLU A 429 50.02 -12.09 8.96
C GLU A 429 49.37 -10.89 9.67
N ALA A 430 48.25 -10.36 9.15
CA ALA A 430 47.53 -9.26 9.79
C ALA A 430 47.07 -9.62 11.21
N ALA A 431 46.52 -10.83 11.43
CA ALA A 431 46.12 -11.27 12.76
C ALA A 431 47.30 -11.35 13.75
N ARG A 432 48.45 -11.86 13.29
CA ARG A 432 49.66 -11.95 14.12
C ARG A 432 50.29 -10.58 14.40
N LEU A 433 50.21 -9.66 13.43
CA LEU A 433 50.63 -8.28 13.63
C LEU A 433 49.73 -7.57 14.65
N ALA A 434 48.42 -7.81 14.63
CA ALA A 434 47.50 -7.27 15.61
C ALA A 434 47.83 -7.75 17.03
N ASP A 435 48.16 -9.04 17.19
CA ASP A 435 48.63 -9.58 18.47
C ASP A 435 49.94 -8.92 18.94
N LEU A 436 50.91 -8.76 18.05
CA LEU A 436 52.18 -8.13 18.39
C LEU A 436 52.00 -6.64 18.72
N ALA A 437 51.09 -5.95 18.02
CA ALA A 437 50.80 -4.52 18.18
C ALA A 437 50.36 -4.17 19.60
N LYS A 438 49.76 -5.12 20.33
CA LYS A 438 49.38 -4.97 21.76
C LYS A 438 50.57 -4.63 22.66
N THR A 439 51.80 -4.94 22.24
CA THR A 439 53.03 -4.61 22.98
C THR A 439 53.64 -3.25 22.61
N PHE A 440 53.20 -2.64 21.50
CA PHE A 440 53.75 -1.39 20.99
C PHE A 440 52.95 -0.17 21.46
N PRO A 441 53.58 0.97 21.79
CA PRO A 441 52.87 2.18 22.26
C PRO A 441 51.77 2.66 21.31
N GLY A 442 51.98 2.50 20.00
CA GLY A 442 51.04 2.91 18.95
C GLY A 442 49.82 2.01 18.80
N ARG A 443 49.86 0.75 19.27
CA ARG A 443 48.83 -0.28 19.09
C ARG A 443 48.47 -0.60 17.63
N VAL A 444 49.30 -0.16 16.68
CA VAL A 444 49.11 -0.36 15.24
C VAL A 444 50.43 -0.80 14.64
N LEU A 445 50.41 -1.91 13.89
CA LEU A 445 51.54 -2.41 13.11
C LEU A 445 51.07 -2.79 11.70
N CYS A 446 51.93 -2.62 10.71
CA CYS A 446 51.69 -3.14 9.36
C CYS A 446 52.91 -3.86 8.78
N SER A 447 52.68 -4.74 7.80
CA SER A 447 53.76 -5.40 7.08
C SER A 447 54.32 -4.49 5.98
N ALA A 448 55.60 -4.67 5.64
CA ALA A 448 56.21 -4.01 4.49
C ALA A 448 55.38 -4.21 3.21
N ALA A 449 54.83 -5.41 3.00
CA ALA A 449 53.99 -5.71 1.84
C ALA A 449 52.74 -4.81 1.71
N ALA A 450 52.20 -4.30 2.84
CA ALA A 450 51.11 -3.32 2.83
C ALA A 450 51.60 -1.92 2.48
N VAL A 451 52.75 -1.51 3.02
CA VAL A 451 53.35 -0.20 2.74
C VAL A 451 53.82 -0.10 1.29
N ASP A 452 54.48 -1.13 0.77
CA ASP A 452 54.96 -1.20 -0.63
C ASP A 452 53.84 -1.15 -1.68
N ARG A 453 52.60 -1.48 -1.27
CA ARG A 453 51.39 -1.46 -2.12
C ARG A 453 50.56 -0.20 -1.91
N ALA A 454 50.91 0.65 -0.95
CA ALA A 454 50.26 1.92 -0.72
C ALA A 454 50.68 2.93 -1.78
N ASP A 455 49.95 4.04 -1.87
CA ASP A 455 50.41 5.20 -2.62
C ASP A 455 51.46 5.99 -1.83
N ASP A 456 52.26 6.78 -2.56
CA ASP A 456 53.33 7.62 -2.01
C ASP A 456 52.87 8.57 -0.90
N ALA A 457 51.57 8.94 -0.88
CA ALA A 457 51.01 9.84 0.12
C ALA A 457 50.74 9.13 1.44
N GLU A 458 50.19 7.91 1.39
CA GLU A 458 49.98 7.11 2.59
C GLU A 458 51.29 6.52 3.13
N GLU A 459 52.26 6.16 2.27
CA GLU A 459 53.57 5.63 2.68
C GLU A 459 54.30 6.58 3.66
N GLN A 460 54.23 7.89 3.42
CA GLN A 460 54.86 8.94 4.27
C GLN A 460 54.32 8.99 5.71
N HIS A 461 53.23 8.29 6.00
CA HIS A 461 52.66 8.20 7.33
C HIS A 461 53.17 7.01 8.14
N TRP A 462 54.17 6.27 7.66
CA TRP A 462 54.69 5.07 8.28
C TRP A 462 56.22 5.12 8.42
N ASP A 463 56.71 4.78 9.61
CA ASP A 463 58.14 4.64 9.90
C ASP A 463 58.53 3.16 9.88
N SER A 464 59.66 2.85 9.25
CA SER A 464 60.22 1.50 9.22
C SER A 464 60.68 1.09 10.63
N GLY A 465 60.16 -0.01 11.14
CA GLY A 465 60.55 -0.60 12.42
C GLY A 465 61.47 -1.82 12.27
N ASP A 466 61.71 -2.49 13.40
CA ASP A 466 62.49 -3.72 13.45
C ASP A 466 61.77 -4.91 12.79
N SER A 467 62.53 -5.89 12.34
CA SER A 467 61.97 -7.18 11.89
C SER A 467 61.67 -8.08 13.10
N ALA A 468 60.49 -8.70 13.12
CA ALA A 468 60.18 -9.71 14.12
C ALA A 468 59.71 -11.02 13.48
N VAL A 469 60.07 -12.15 14.10
CA VAL A 469 59.54 -13.45 13.71
C VAL A 469 58.17 -13.61 14.34
N LEU A 470 57.12 -13.44 13.54
CA LEU A 470 55.74 -13.62 13.99
C LEU A 470 55.51 -15.10 14.35
N ARG A 471 54.71 -15.35 15.39
CA ARG A 471 54.39 -16.70 15.88
C ARG A 471 53.97 -17.63 14.74
N GLY A 472 54.72 -18.70 14.52
CA GLY A 472 54.44 -19.69 13.47
C GLY A 472 54.84 -19.27 12.05
N ARG A 473 55.70 -18.26 11.89
CA ARG A 473 56.46 -18.01 10.65
C ARG A 473 57.91 -18.45 10.84
N SER A 474 58.55 -18.91 9.77
CA SER A 474 59.99 -19.20 9.73
C SER A 474 60.84 -17.99 9.32
N GLU A 475 60.23 -17.04 8.60
CA GLU A 475 60.89 -15.84 8.10
C GLU A 475 60.49 -14.62 8.94
N ALA A 476 61.42 -13.67 9.08
CA ALA A 476 61.18 -12.42 9.79
C ALA A 476 60.29 -11.51 8.94
N THR A 477 59.24 -10.96 9.55
CA THR A 477 58.40 -9.94 8.92
C THR A 477 58.97 -8.56 9.25
N HIS A 478 59.19 -7.72 8.24
CA HIS A 478 59.52 -6.30 8.42
C HIS A 478 58.26 -5.55 8.84
N ILE A 479 58.35 -4.88 9.98
CA ILE A 479 57.21 -4.22 10.62
C ILE A 479 57.35 -2.71 10.47
N TRP A 480 56.22 -2.05 10.27
CA TRP A 480 56.11 -0.60 10.20
C TRP A 480 55.12 -0.09 11.25
N THR A 481 55.39 1.10 11.76
CA THR A 481 54.55 1.79 12.75
C THR A 481 54.07 3.13 12.21
N PRO A 482 52.90 3.65 12.62
CA PRO A 482 52.49 4.99 12.23
C PRO A 482 53.53 6.01 12.65
N ALA A 483 53.93 6.88 11.72
CA ALA A 483 54.88 7.94 11.99
C ALA A 483 54.34 8.85 13.11
N VAL A 484 55.21 9.21 14.06
CA VAL A 484 54.84 10.11 15.15
C VAL A 484 54.60 11.48 14.54
N SER A 485 53.34 11.86 14.33
CA SER A 485 53.02 13.25 14.05
C SER A 485 53.40 14.08 15.27
N GLU A 486 54.44 14.91 15.16
CA GLU A 486 54.56 16.09 16.03
C GLU A 486 53.25 16.86 15.87
N GLN A 487 52.35 16.75 16.86
CA GLN A 487 51.15 17.57 16.89
C GLN A 487 51.60 19.02 17.11
N PRO A 488 51.17 19.98 16.28
CA PRO A 488 51.27 21.39 16.62
C PRO A 488 50.36 21.76 17.80
#